data_AF-A0A7Y7DVB4-F1
#
_entry.id   AF-A0A7Y7DVB4-F1
#
_cell.length_a   1.000
_cell.length_b   1.000
_cell.length_c   1.000
_cell.angle_alpha   90.00
_cell.angle_beta   90.00
_cell.angle_gamma   90.00
#
_symmetry.space_group_name_H-M   'P 1'
#
loop_
_entity.id
_entity.type
_entity.pdbx_description
1 polymer ?
#
loop_
_entity_poly.entity_id
_entity_poly.type
_entity_poly.pdbx_seq_one_letter_code
_entity_poly.pdbx_strand_id
1 'polypeptide(L)'
;DNNYEDNRYLASFAGYFPADNPIYSCIVVVTGPTEDIYGAVVSGTVFTAIANKVYASSLAYHKPVNEGAKRQKGIPQTKVGNRKDLIELFDRFRIPYASLTDKEYGIVREENEKAVIERRYVGRETVPNVVGMTAKDAVYLIESTGMNVRMEGYGRVVSQSIKAGTEAAPGVVIKIELK
;
A
#
# COMPACT_ATOMS: atom_id res chain seq x y z
N ASP A 1 -66.31 29.23 -12.50
CA ASP A 1 -65.09 29.32 -11.67
C ASP A 1 -65.18 28.43 -10.45
N ASN A 2 -64.45 27.31 -10.44
CA ASN A 2 -64.19 26.52 -9.23
C ASN A 2 -62.68 26.26 -9.19
N ASN A 3 -61.95 27.14 -8.48
CA ASN A 3 -60.52 26.98 -8.20
C ASN A 3 -60.36 25.88 -7.13
N TYR A 4 -59.83 24.72 -7.52
CA TYR A 4 -59.22 23.79 -6.57
C TYR A 4 -57.90 24.42 -6.11
N GLU A 5 -57.79 24.81 -4.84
CA GLU A 5 -56.51 25.18 -4.26
C GLU A 5 -55.59 23.96 -4.24
N ASP A 6 -54.48 24.05 -4.97
CA ASP A 6 -53.43 23.04 -5.07
C ASP A 6 -52.70 22.95 -3.71
N ASN A 7 -53.15 22.03 -2.85
CA ASN A 7 -52.67 21.87 -1.49
C ASN A 7 -51.26 21.26 -1.50
N ARG A 8 -50.25 22.12 -1.68
CA ARG A 8 -48.83 21.71 -1.68
C ARG A 8 -48.35 21.53 -0.25
N TYR A 9 -48.21 20.28 0.19
CA TYR A 9 -47.71 19.96 1.52
C TYR A 9 -46.17 20.02 1.60
N LEU A 10 -45.67 20.53 2.73
CA LEU A 10 -44.25 20.53 3.08
C LEU A 10 -44.02 19.46 4.14
N ALA A 11 -43.06 18.58 3.92
CA ALA A 11 -42.61 17.66 4.94
C ALA A 11 -41.12 17.83 5.22
N SER A 12 -40.77 17.91 6.50
CA SER A 12 -39.40 18.05 6.94
C SER A 12 -39.06 17.06 8.03
N PHE A 13 -37.79 16.66 8.05
CA PHE A 13 -37.21 15.87 9.12
C PHE A 13 -35.85 16.47 9.46
N ALA A 14 -35.60 16.72 10.73
CA ALA A 14 -34.32 17.17 11.23
C ALA A 14 -33.82 16.18 12.28
N GLY A 15 -32.57 15.78 12.15
CA GLY A 15 -31.95 14.83 13.07
C GLY A 15 -30.45 15.01 13.12
N TYR A 16 -29.84 14.29 14.04
CA TYR A 16 -28.39 14.25 14.21
C TYR A 16 -27.92 12.80 14.25
N PHE A 17 -26.68 12.56 13.83
CA PHE A 17 -26.09 11.24 13.83
C PHE A 17 -24.57 11.29 14.03
N PRO A 18 -23.97 10.23 14.63
CA PRO A 18 -24.60 9.08 15.32
C PRO A 18 -25.39 9.50 16.57
N ALA A 19 -26.31 8.65 17.04
CA ALA A 19 -27.21 8.98 18.14
C ALA A 19 -26.48 9.25 19.48
N ASP A 20 -25.46 8.43 19.80
CA ASP A 20 -24.78 8.48 21.10
C ASP A 20 -23.74 9.61 21.19
N ASN A 21 -23.07 9.95 20.09
CA ASN A 21 -22.10 11.05 20.02
C ASN A 21 -22.25 11.78 18.68
N PRO A 22 -23.18 12.74 18.59
CA PRO A 22 -23.53 13.38 17.33
C PRO A 22 -22.38 14.20 16.75
N ILE A 23 -22.08 13.98 15.46
CA ILE A 23 -21.02 14.72 14.75
C ILE A 23 -21.63 15.56 13.62
N TYR A 24 -22.77 15.12 13.07
CA TYR A 24 -23.48 15.84 12.02
C TYR A 24 -24.95 16.03 12.40
N SER A 25 -25.49 17.17 11.97
CA SER A 25 -26.92 17.42 11.87
C SER A 25 -27.33 17.44 10.40
N CYS A 26 -28.52 16.94 10.11
CA CYS A 26 -29.09 16.95 8.76
C CYS A 26 -30.57 17.28 8.85
N ILE A 27 -30.99 18.22 8.02
CA ILE A 27 -32.39 18.53 7.78
C ILE A 27 -32.72 18.15 6.33
N VAL A 28 -33.82 17.42 6.16
CA VAL A 28 -34.37 17.03 4.87
C VAL A 28 -35.72 17.72 4.75
N VAL A 29 -35.93 18.41 3.63
CA VAL A 29 -37.18 19.12 3.34
C VAL A 29 -37.67 18.67 1.96
N VAL A 30 -38.92 18.20 1.90
CA VAL A 30 -39.57 17.68 0.70
C VAL A 30 -40.85 18.48 0.46
N THR A 31 -41.00 19.03 -0.75
CA THR A 31 -42.14 19.86 -1.16
C THR A 31 -43.04 19.14 -2.16
N GLY A 32 -44.35 19.14 -1.93
CA GLY A 32 -45.36 18.64 -2.88
C GLY A 32 -45.36 17.12 -3.12
N PRO A 33 -45.39 16.25 -2.08
CA PRO A 33 -45.56 14.82 -2.29
C PRO A 33 -46.96 14.52 -2.83
N THR A 34 -47.06 13.67 -3.85
CA THR A 34 -48.25 13.52 -4.71
C THR A 34 -49.29 12.51 -4.19
N GLU A 35 -49.01 11.75 -3.13
CA GLU A 35 -49.96 10.82 -2.49
C GLU A 35 -49.92 10.90 -0.96
N ASP A 36 -51.08 10.62 -0.33
CA ASP A 36 -51.46 10.75 1.09
C ASP A 36 -50.67 9.90 2.11
N ILE A 37 -49.42 9.51 1.81
CA ILE A 37 -48.63 8.66 2.70
C ILE A 37 -47.35 9.39 3.10
N TYR A 38 -47.50 10.18 4.15
CA TYR A 38 -46.45 10.56 5.10
C TYR A 38 -45.20 11.20 4.47
N GLY A 39 -45.28 12.50 4.14
CA GLY A 39 -44.06 13.25 3.80
C GLY A 39 -42.96 13.16 4.88
N ALA A 40 -43.32 12.92 6.15
CA ALA A 40 -42.38 12.63 7.24
C ALA A 40 -41.64 11.28 7.08
N VAL A 41 -42.28 10.27 6.49
CA VAL A 41 -41.64 8.97 6.17
C VAL A 41 -40.69 9.13 4.97
N VAL A 42 -41.04 9.97 4.00
CA VAL A 42 -40.16 10.27 2.85
C VAL A 42 -38.90 11.03 3.31
N SER A 43 -39.05 12.09 4.09
CA SER A 43 -37.89 12.83 4.62
C SER A 43 -37.05 11.98 5.58
N GLY A 44 -37.69 11.09 6.36
CA GLY A 44 -37.02 10.10 7.21
C GLY A 44 -36.19 9.08 6.44
N THR A 45 -36.72 8.49 5.37
CA THR A 45 -35.98 7.51 4.55
C THR A 45 -34.77 8.13 3.85
N VAL A 46 -34.90 9.36 3.35
CA VAL A 46 -33.79 10.14 2.78
C VAL A 46 -32.72 10.41 3.86
N PHE A 47 -33.13 10.82 5.06
CA PHE A 47 -32.20 11.02 6.18
C PHE A 47 -31.45 9.73 6.51
N THR A 48 -32.14 8.59 6.62
CA THR A 48 -31.51 7.29 6.92
C THR A 48 -30.49 6.89 5.86
N ALA A 49 -30.79 7.09 4.57
CA ALA A 49 -29.86 6.79 3.49
C ALA A 49 -28.60 7.66 3.56
N ILE A 50 -28.75 8.96 3.82
CA ILE A 50 -27.62 9.90 3.98
C ILE A 50 -26.79 9.51 5.21
N ALA A 51 -27.42 9.31 6.36
CA ALA A 51 -26.76 8.96 7.61
C ALA A 51 -25.95 7.66 7.46
N ASN A 52 -26.55 6.61 6.89
CA ASN A 52 -25.85 5.34 6.68
C ASN A 52 -24.68 5.47 5.71
N LYS A 53 -24.82 6.24 4.63
CA LYS A 53 -23.74 6.46 3.67
C LYS A 53 -22.57 7.22 4.30
N VAL A 54 -22.84 8.29 5.05
CA VAL A 54 -21.81 9.07 5.75
C VAL A 54 -21.14 8.23 6.83
N TYR A 55 -21.91 7.43 7.56
CA TYR A 55 -21.40 6.52 8.57
C TYR A 55 -20.45 5.46 7.98
N ALA A 56 -20.87 4.76 6.92
CA ALA A 56 -20.08 3.70 6.30
C ALA A 56 -18.84 4.18 5.55
N SER A 57 -18.83 5.43 5.05
CA SER A 57 -17.72 5.96 4.25
C SER A 57 -16.70 6.75 5.05
N SER A 58 -17.06 7.25 6.24
CA SER A 58 -16.14 8.02 7.06
C SER A 58 -15.31 7.11 7.96
N LEU A 59 -14.00 7.13 7.70
CA LEU A 59 -12.96 6.49 8.53
C LEU A 59 -12.97 6.97 9.99
N ALA A 60 -13.65 8.09 10.31
CA ALA A 60 -13.80 8.57 11.68
C ALA A 60 -14.75 7.71 12.52
N TYR A 61 -15.67 6.95 11.89
CA TYR A 61 -16.63 6.09 12.60
C TYR A 61 -16.11 4.67 12.86
N HIS A 62 -15.10 4.25 12.10
CA HIS A 62 -14.56 2.92 12.20
C HIS A 62 -13.12 3.01 12.70
N LYS A 63 -12.87 2.44 13.89
CA LYS A 63 -11.51 2.21 14.33
C LYS A 63 -10.75 1.46 13.24
N PRO A 64 -9.59 1.95 12.78
CA PRO A 64 -8.79 1.23 11.80
C PRO A 64 -8.56 -0.19 12.29
N VAL A 65 -8.81 -1.19 11.44
CA VAL A 65 -8.56 -2.61 11.78
C VAL A 65 -7.10 -2.84 12.20
N ASN A 66 -6.19 -1.96 11.77
CA ASN A 66 -4.76 -1.99 12.05
C ASN A 66 -4.34 -1.08 13.22
N GLU A 67 -5.27 -0.50 13.99
CA GLU A 67 -4.98 0.48 15.06
C GLU A 67 -4.17 -0.14 16.22
N GLY A 68 -4.20 -1.48 16.38
CA GLY A 68 -3.40 -2.23 17.36
C GLY A 68 -2.20 -3.00 16.79
N ALA A 69 -2.00 -3.00 15.47
CA ALA A 69 -0.86 -3.70 14.88
C ALA A 69 0.42 -2.94 15.21
N LYS A 70 1.37 -3.60 15.89
CA LYS A 70 2.73 -3.07 16.06
C LYS A 70 3.24 -2.70 14.67
N ARG A 71 3.35 -1.39 14.38
CA ARG A 71 4.07 -0.93 13.19
C ARG A 71 5.46 -1.53 13.30
N GLN A 72 5.83 -2.42 12.39
CA GLN A 72 7.22 -2.81 12.26
C GLN A 72 7.98 -1.55 11.89
N LYS A 73 8.61 -0.92 12.90
CA LYS A 73 9.56 0.18 12.73
C LYS A 73 10.89 -0.29 12.16
N GLY A 74 11.03 -1.59 11.90
CA GLY A 74 12.24 -2.14 11.32
C GLY A 74 12.45 -1.55 9.95
N ILE A 75 13.63 -0.99 9.73
CA ILE A 75 14.12 -0.71 8.38
C ILE A 75 14.06 -2.03 7.62
N PRO A 76 13.49 -2.07 6.41
CA PRO A 76 13.36 -3.30 5.67
C PRO A 76 14.74 -3.95 5.51
N GLN A 77 14.92 -5.10 6.15
CA GLN A 77 16.14 -5.89 6.02
C GLN A 77 16.05 -6.67 4.71
N THR A 78 16.30 -6.00 3.58
CA THR A 78 16.22 -6.60 2.24
C THR A 78 17.44 -6.32 1.37
N LYS A 79 17.75 -7.32 0.54
CA LYS A 79 19.10 -7.79 0.20
C LYS A 79 19.82 -7.07 -0.94
N VAL A 80 19.14 -6.29 -1.79
CA VAL A 80 19.64 -5.39 -2.87
C VAL A 80 18.39 -4.67 -3.41
N GLY A 81 18.51 -3.42 -3.88
CA GLY A 81 17.45 -2.72 -4.59
C GLY A 81 17.96 -1.56 -5.45
N ASN A 82 17.11 -1.04 -6.34
CA ASN A 82 17.42 0.15 -7.13
C ASN A 82 17.51 1.37 -6.21
N ARG A 83 18.60 2.13 -6.30
CA ARG A 83 18.88 3.26 -5.42
C ARG A 83 17.83 4.36 -5.51
N LYS A 84 17.32 4.68 -6.71
CA LYS A 84 16.31 5.73 -6.88
C LYS A 84 15.00 5.33 -6.22
N ASP A 85 14.55 4.11 -6.47
CA ASP A 85 13.33 3.56 -5.88
C ASP A 85 13.45 3.50 -4.35
N LEU A 86 14.61 3.07 -3.83
CA LEU A 86 14.87 3.02 -2.39
C LEU A 86 14.83 4.40 -1.75
N ILE A 87 15.47 5.40 -2.37
CA ILE A 87 15.44 6.79 -1.90
C ILE A 87 14.00 7.31 -1.87
N GLU A 88 13.24 7.13 -2.95
CA GLU A 88 11.85 7.57 -3.03
C GLU A 88 10.99 6.93 -1.93
N LEU A 89 11.17 5.63 -1.70
CA LEU A 89 10.46 4.91 -0.64
C LEU A 89 10.85 5.43 0.74
N PHE A 90 12.15 5.64 1.01
CA PHE A 90 12.60 6.15 2.31
C PHE A 90 12.10 7.56 2.58
N ASP A 91 12.09 8.44 1.58
CA ASP A 91 11.51 9.78 1.69
C ASP A 91 10.00 9.69 1.98
N ARG A 92 9.26 8.87 1.21
CA ARG A 92 7.81 8.69 1.37
C ARG A 92 7.43 8.16 2.76
N PHE A 93 8.21 7.23 3.29
CA PHE A 93 7.98 6.63 4.60
C PHE A 93 8.66 7.39 5.76
N ARG A 94 9.37 8.49 5.47
CA ARG A 94 10.14 9.27 6.46
C ARG A 94 11.14 8.41 7.23
N ILE A 95 11.79 7.47 6.54
CA ILE A 95 12.83 6.60 7.09
C ILE A 95 14.17 7.34 6.92
N PRO A 96 14.93 7.60 8.00
CA PRO A 96 16.26 8.18 7.87
C PRO A 96 17.19 7.27 7.04
N TYR A 97 17.89 7.83 6.05
CA TYR A 97 18.82 7.05 5.23
C TYR A 97 20.11 7.81 4.92
N ALA A 98 21.14 7.06 4.50
CA ALA A 98 22.38 7.57 3.93
C ALA A 98 22.73 6.74 2.70
N SER A 99 23.11 7.39 1.59
CA SER A 99 23.59 6.69 0.39
C SER A 99 25.10 6.82 0.28
N LEU A 100 25.80 5.71 0.46
CA LEU A 100 27.26 5.59 0.32
C LEU A 100 27.69 5.18 -1.10
N THR A 101 26.75 5.02 -2.03
CA THR A 101 27.02 4.70 -3.43
C THR A 101 26.24 5.58 -4.40
N ASP A 102 26.84 5.84 -5.56
CA ASP A 102 26.26 6.53 -6.71
C ASP A 102 25.59 5.57 -7.70
N LYS A 103 25.83 4.26 -7.57
CA LYS A 103 25.35 3.23 -8.50
C LYS A 103 23.84 3.10 -8.50
N GLU A 104 23.34 2.51 -9.58
CA GLU A 104 21.91 2.31 -9.80
C GLU A 104 21.32 1.28 -8.83
N TYR A 105 22.10 0.31 -8.36
CA TYR A 105 21.69 -0.68 -7.37
C TYR A 105 22.61 -0.65 -6.14
N GLY A 106 22.04 -0.87 -4.95
CA GLY A 106 22.76 -0.92 -3.68
C GLY A 106 22.12 -1.90 -2.68
N ILE A 107 22.83 -2.26 -1.62
CA ILE A 107 22.24 -3.00 -0.49
C ILE A 107 21.74 -1.99 0.52
N VAL A 108 20.62 -2.29 1.15
CA VAL A 108 20.16 -1.58 2.34
C VAL A 108 20.62 -2.36 3.57
N ARG A 109 21.45 -1.73 4.39
CA ARG A 109 21.78 -2.21 5.73
C ARG A 109 21.16 -1.29 6.76
N GLU A 110 20.67 -1.85 7.85
CA GLU A 110 20.27 -1.07 9.01
C GLU A 110 21.50 -0.75 9.85
N GLU A 111 21.73 0.54 10.11
CA GLU A 111 22.81 1.02 10.96
C GLU A 111 22.35 2.25 11.75
N ASN A 112 22.47 2.20 13.08
CA ASN A 112 22.08 3.30 13.97
C ASN A 112 20.67 3.86 13.69
N GLU A 113 19.67 2.97 13.51
CA GLU A 113 18.28 3.34 13.18
C GLU A 113 18.12 4.09 11.84
N LYS A 114 19.11 3.99 10.94
CA LYS A 114 19.06 4.54 9.57
C LYS A 114 19.29 3.44 8.53
N ALA A 115 18.66 3.60 7.37
CA ALA A 115 18.92 2.79 6.20
C ALA A 115 20.19 3.27 5.49
N VAL A 116 21.25 2.48 5.49
CA VAL A 116 22.48 2.78 4.75
C VAL A 116 22.45 2.04 3.42
N ILE A 117 22.38 2.79 2.32
CA ILE A 117 22.51 2.27 0.95
C ILE A 117 23.99 2.21 0.63
N GLU A 118 24.58 1.03 0.71
CA GLU A 118 25.99 0.83 0.42
C GLU A 118 26.21 0.10 -0.90
N ARG A 119 27.38 0.34 -1.47
CA ARG A 119 27.86 -0.46 -2.59
C ARG A 119 28.14 -1.86 -2.05
N ARG A 120 27.39 -2.86 -2.50
CA ARG A 120 27.93 -4.23 -2.45
C ARG A 120 29.12 -4.25 -3.39
N TYR A 121 30.33 -4.35 -2.86
CA TYR A 121 31.34 -5.09 -3.59
C TYR A 121 30.87 -6.56 -3.59
N VAL A 122 29.91 -6.90 -4.46
CA VAL A 122 29.92 -8.24 -5.02
C VAL A 122 31.14 -8.18 -5.91
N GLY A 123 32.26 -8.71 -5.44
CA GLY A 123 33.43 -8.82 -6.29
C GLY A 123 32.97 -9.47 -7.58
N ARG A 124 33.23 -8.83 -8.73
CA ARG A 124 33.00 -9.42 -10.06
C ARG A 124 33.68 -10.79 -10.19
N GLU A 125 34.63 -11.04 -9.31
CA GLU A 125 35.42 -12.25 -9.18
C GLU A 125 34.69 -13.39 -8.48
N THR A 126 33.54 -13.18 -7.82
CA THR A 126 32.87 -14.26 -7.07
C THR A 126 31.35 -14.32 -7.27
N VAL A 127 30.81 -15.53 -7.20
CA VAL A 127 29.38 -15.83 -7.34
C VAL A 127 28.59 -15.18 -6.19
N PRO A 128 27.58 -14.33 -6.47
CA PRO A 128 26.78 -13.69 -5.44
C PRO A 128 25.87 -14.69 -4.71
N ASN A 129 25.54 -14.37 -3.45
CA ASN A 129 24.42 -15.02 -2.76
C ASN A 129 23.12 -14.31 -3.17
N VAL A 130 22.30 -15.01 -3.95
CA VAL A 130 21.01 -14.50 -4.47
C VAL A 130 19.80 -15.10 -3.75
N VAL A 131 19.99 -16.00 -2.78
CA VAL A 131 18.88 -16.62 -2.06
C VAL A 131 18.05 -15.58 -1.31
N GLY A 132 16.74 -15.59 -1.53
CA GLY A 132 15.74 -14.65 -1.00
C GLY A 132 15.55 -13.38 -1.83
N MET A 133 16.33 -13.18 -2.90
CA MET A 133 16.15 -12.06 -3.83
C MET A 133 14.98 -12.28 -4.79
N THR A 134 14.52 -11.21 -5.41
CA THR A 134 13.57 -11.31 -6.54
C THR A 134 14.28 -11.81 -7.79
N ALA A 135 13.52 -12.35 -8.75
CA ALA A 135 14.07 -12.77 -10.05
C ALA A 135 14.91 -11.66 -10.70
N LYS A 136 14.38 -10.42 -10.73
CA LYS A 136 15.04 -9.26 -11.34
C LYS A 136 16.39 -8.96 -10.68
N ASP A 137 16.43 -8.89 -9.36
CA ASP A 137 17.65 -8.54 -8.62
C ASP A 137 18.69 -9.66 -8.72
N ALA A 138 18.26 -10.92 -8.66
CA ALA A 138 19.13 -12.08 -8.76
C ALA A 138 19.80 -12.15 -10.15
N VAL A 139 19.03 -11.95 -11.21
CA VAL A 139 19.54 -11.95 -12.59
C VAL A 139 20.59 -10.85 -12.76
N TYR A 140 20.26 -9.63 -12.37
CA TYR A 140 21.18 -8.50 -12.46
C TYR A 140 22.52 -8.77 -11.76
N LEU A 141 22.49 -9.30 -10.54
CA LEU A 141 23.71 -9.55 -9.78
C LEU A 141 24.59 -10.62 -10.41
N ILE A 142 23.99 -11.70 -10.91
CA ILE A 142 24.76 -12.77 -11.55
C ILE A 142 25.33 -12.32 -12.90
N GLU A 143 24.53 -11.65 -13.73
CA GLU A 143 25.00 -11.16 -15.03
C GLU A 143 26.11 -10.10 -14.87
N SER A 144 26.10 -9.34 -13.77
CA SER A 144 27.17 -8.38 -13.46
C SER A 144 28.54 -9.02 -13.22
N THR A 145 28.59 -10.33 -12.92
CA THR A 145 29.84 -11.13 -12.82
C THR A 145 30.22 -11.79 -14.16
N GLY A 146 29.49 -11.49 -15.25
CA GLY A 146 29.68 -12.08 -16.57
C GLY A 146 29.11 -13.50 -16.72
N MET A 147 28.42 -14.01 -15.69
CA MET A 147 27.77 -15.33 -15.71
C MET A 147 26.39 -15.25 -16.36
N ASN A 148 25.90 -16.40 -16.85
CA ASN A 148 24.56 -16.52 -17.43
C ASN A 148 23.60 -17.13 -16.42
N VAL A 149 22.33 -16.72 -16.45
CA VAL A 149 21.30 -17.24 -15.53
C VAL A 149 20.31 -18.13 -16.26
N ARG A 150 20.00 -19.29 -15.67
CA ARG A 150 18.84 -20.10 -16.04
C ARG A 150 17.90 -20.18 -14.85
N MET A 151 16.69 -19.68 -15.01
CA MET A 151 15.68 -19.60 -13.96
C MET A 151 14.59 -20.65 -14.15
N GLU A 152 14.11 -21.23 -13.05
CA GLU A 152 12.95 -22.11 -13.04
C GLU A 152 11.98 -21.70 -11.92
N GLY A 153 10.70 -21.49 -12.27
CA GLY A 153 9.65 -21.06 -11.33
C GLY A 153 9.37 -19.55 -11.33
N TYR A 154 8.68 -19.07 -10.29
CA TYR A 154 8.29 -17.67 -10.10
C TYR A 154 8.39 -17.30 -8.62
N GLY A 155 8.51 -16.00 -8.31
CA GLY A 155 8.59 -15.52 -6.92
C GLY A 155 10.01 -15.15 -6.49
N ARG A 156 10.46 -15.69 -5.35
CA ARG A 156 11.78 -15.41 -4.76
C ARG A 156 12.73 -16.58 -4.95
N VAL A 157 14.01 -16.29 -5.09
CA VAL A 157 15.05 -17.32 -5.23
C VAL A 157 15.11 -18.16 -3.95
N VAL A 158 14.88 -19.45 -4.07
CA VAL A 158 15.01 -20.41 -2.97
C VAL A 158 16.34 -21.16 -3.00
N SER A 159 16.92 -21.34 -4.18
CA SER A 159 18.17 -22.07 -4.36
C SER A 159 19.00 -21.54 -5.54
N GLN A 160 20.31 -21.75 -5.48
CA GLN A 160 21.26 -21.47 -6.56
C GLN A 160 22.20 -22.67 -6.74
N SER A 161 22.54 -23.02 -7.98
CA SER A 161 23.32 -24.24 -8.28
C SER A 161 24.81 -24.12 -7.97
N ILE A 162 25.34 -22.90 -7.88
CA ILE A 162 26.75 -22.63 -7.56
C ILE A 162 26.79 -21.87 -6.25
N LYS A 163 27.66 -22.31 -5.33
CA LYS A 163 27.76 -21.73 -3.98
C LYS A 163 28.22 -20.27 -4.06
N ALA A 164 27.64 -19.42 -3.21
CA ALA A 164 28.09 -18.05 -3.08
C ALA A 164 29.55 -17.99 -2.60
N GLY A 165 30.30 -17.03 -3.15
CA GLY A 165 31.74 -16.84 -2.86
C GLY A 165 32.68 -17.71 -3.69
N THR A 166 32.19 -18.66 -4.49
CA THR A 166 33.00 -19.35 -5.51
C THR A 166 33.49 -18.35 -6.55
N GLU A 167 34.65 -18.58 -7.16
CA GLU A 167 35.15 -17.73 -8.24
C GLU A 167 34.16 -17.71 -9.42
N ALA A 168 33.82 -16.50 -9.89
CA ALA A 168 32.90 -16.30 -10.99
C ALA A 168 33.64 -16.45 -12.33
N ALA A 169 33.11 -17.32 -13.19
CA ALA A 169 33.66 -17.56 -14.51
C ALA A 169 32.70 -16.99 -15.59
N PRO A 170 33.13 -16.00 -16.39
CA PRO A 170 32.30 -15.44 -17.45
C PRO A 170 31.78 -16.52 -18.41
N GLY A 171 30.51 -16.43 -18.81
CA GLY A 171 29.83 -17.38 -19.69
C GLY A 171 29.27 -18.64 -19.01
N VAL A 172 29.70 -18.96 -17.77
CA VAL A 172 29.16 -20.11 -17.02
C VAL A 172 27.71 -19.87 -16.64
N VAL A 173 26.88 -20.90 -16.79
CA VAL A 173 25.45 -20.86 -16.45
C VAL A 173 25.24 -21.28 -15.00
N ILE A 174 24.65 -20.40 -14.20
CA ILE A 174 24.11 -20.75 -12.87
C ILE A 174 22.60 -20.96 -12.98
N LYS A 175 22.10 -22.05 -12.39
CA LYS A 175 20.67 -22.32 -12.29
C LYS A 175 20.14 -21.78 -10.97
N ILE A 176 19.01 -21.10 -10.99
CA ILE A 176 18.32 -20.65 -9.78
C ILE A 176 16.86 -21.12 -9.83
N GLU A 177 16.37 -21.61 -8.69
CA GLU A 177 14.96 -22.00 -8.54
C GLU A 177 14.22 -20.91 -7.76
N LEU A 178 12.99 -20.63 -8.19
CA LEU A 178 12.11 -19.64 -7.60
C LEU A 178 10.80 -20.29 -7.14
N LYS A 179 10.32 -19.87 -5.96
CA LYS A 179 9.02 -20.23 -5.41
C LYS A 179 8.35 -19.03 -4.74
#